data_AF-A0A938IFW6-F1
#
_entry.id   AF-A0A938IFW6-F1
#
_cell.length_a   1.000
_cell.length_b   1.000
_cell.length_c   1.000
_cell.angle_alpha   90.00
_cell.angle_beta   90.00
_cell.angle_gamma   90.00
#
_symmetry.space_group_name_H-M   'P 1'
#
loop_
_entity.id
_entity.type
_entity.pdbx_description
1 polymer ?
#
loop_
_entity_poly.entity_id
_entity_poly.type
_entity_poly.pdbx_seq_one_letter_code
_entity_poly.pdbx_strand_id
1 'polypeptide(L)'
;MGVPCGNGLETPAAHTLRSARLRRAACVAPTPPVRDSPLRRMSKLGDCLASSLGKKAVMAVTGLLLVGFLIAHLAGNLTLYADAEGRAFDAYCAQLKSFGPLLYVAEVLLALLFLVHIYLGVRLTLENRDARRSGYGIRNTRGRQTLGSATMFVTGTLVLGFLIKHLLDYRLNSAFDAGPAAAVRASFRQPLGVAIYVIGMAALGLHLSHAFRSAFQSLGLSHPRLVPLLERTGLALAIALPLGFASIPLYLHFAS
;
A
#
# COMPACT_ATOMS: atom_id res chain seq x y z
N MET A 1 81.95 27.89 -4.82
CA MET A 1 83.13 27.20 -4.27
C MET A 1 82.68 25.80 -3.90
N GLY A 2 83.11 24.69 -4.46
CA GLY A 2 84.08 24.38 -5.50
C GLY A 2 84.31 22.86 -5.42
N VAL A 3 84.50 22.23 -6.58
CA VAL A 3 85.49 21.15 -6.82
C VAL A 3 85.10 19.73 -6.30
N PRO A 4 85.47 18.60 -6.96
CA PRO A 4 85.55 18.32 -8.41
C PRO A 4 85.34 16.82 -8.79
N CYS A 5 85.66 16.49 -10.06
CA CYS A 5 86.23 15.23 -10.60
C CYS A 5 85.43 13.91 -10.47
N GLY A 6 85.37 13.01 -11.46
CA GLY A 6 86.04 12.89 -12.76
C GLY A 6 85.59 11.57 -13.39
N ASN A 7 85.50 11.54 -14.72
CA ASN A 7 85.10 10.38 -15.52
C ASN A 7 86.30 9.46 -15.80
N GLY A 8 86.04 8.15 -15.83
CA GLY A 8 86.83 7.21 -16.64
C GLY A 8 86.88 5.78 -16.11
N LEU A 9 86.60 4.84 -17.02
CA LEU A 9 86.95 3.41 -17.05
C LEU A 9 85.90 2.38 -16.61
N GLU A 10 85.19 1.89 -17.64
CA GLU A 10 85.02 0.49 -18.07
C GLU A 10 84.77 -0.66 -17.06
N THR A 11 83.67 -1.37 -17.36
CA THR A 11 83.20 -2.74 -17.04
C THR A 11 84.26 -3.82 -16.78
N PRO A 12 84.01 -4.90 -15.98
CA PRO A 12 83.03 -5.94 -16.38
C PRO A 12 82.36 -6.82 -15.29
N ALA A 13 81.36 -7.58 -15.78
CA ALA A 13 80.96 -8.94 -15.41
C ALA A 13 80.40 -9.28 -14.00
N ALA A 14 79.08 -9.51 -14.02
CA ALA A 14 78.40 -10.73 -13.60
C ALA A 14 78.79 -11.39 -12.26
N HIS A 15 77.97 -11.12 -11.23
CA HIS A 15 77.75 -12.07 -10.15
C HIS A 15 76.24 -12.22 -9.87
N THR A 16 75.73 -13.40 -10.20
CA THR A 16 74.78 -14.21 -9.42
C THR A 16 73.80 -13.48 -8.49
N LEU A 17 72.50 -13.62 -8.74
CA LEU A 17 71.53 -14.21 -7.79
C LEU A 17 70.14 -14.33 -8.45
N ARG A 18 69.87 -15.56 -8.93
CA ARG A 18 68.57 -15.99 -9.44
C ARG A 18 67.67 -16.29 -8.24
N SER A 19 66.80 -15.35 -7.87
CA SER A 19 65.81 -15.61 -6.80
C SER A 19 64.63 -16.41 -7.35
N ALA A 20 64.58 -17.68 -6.93
CA ALA A 20 63.44 -18.56 -7.10
C ALA A 20 62.24 -18.02 -6.29
N ARG A 21 61.27 -17.40 -6.95
CA ARG A 21 59.93 -17.18 -6.36
C ARG A 21 59.07 -18.40 -6.64
N LEU A 22 58.92 -19.22 -5.60
CA LEU A 22 57.97 -20.31 -5.46
C LEU A 22 56.57 -19.86 -5.90
N ARG A 23 56.07 -20.41 -7.00
CA ARG A 23 54.64 -20.38 -7.33
C ARG A 23 53.93 -21.28 -6.32
N ARG A 24 53.27 -20.68 -5.32
CA ARG A 24 52.28 -21.39 -4.51
C ARG A 24 51.11 -21.77 -5.43
N ALA A 25 51.08 -23.03 -5.85
CA ALA A 25 49.87 -23.62 -6.39
C ALA A 25 48.82 -23.63 -5.28
N ALA A 26 47.78 -22.81 -5.42
CA ALA A 26 46.60 -22.92 -4.59
C ALA A 26 45.93 -24.25 -4.96
N CYS A 27 46.00 -25.22 -4.04
CA CYS A 27 45.20 -26.43 -4.11
C CYS A 27 43.73 -26.02 -3.97
N VAL A 28 43.00 -25.96 -5.09
CA VAL A 28 41.54 -25.83 -5.08
C VAL A 28 41.01 -27.18 -4.61
N ALA A 29 40.47 -27.22 -3.41
CA ALA A 29 39.78 -28.42 -2.92
C ALA A 29 38.56 -28.71 -3.82
N PRO A 30 38.26 -29.99 -4.13
CA PRO A 30 37.08 -30.35 -4.90
C PRO A 30 35.82 -29.94 -4.11
N THR A 31 34.88 -29.27 -4.78
CA THR A 31 33.59 -28.94 -4.18
C THR A 31 32.83 -30.23 -3.88
N PRO A 32 32.19 -30.36 -2.71
CA PRO A 32 31.39 -31.54 -2.39
C PRO A 32 30.24 -31.69 -3.41
N PRO A 33 29.82 -32.93 -3.72
CA PRO A 33 28.70 -33.16 -4.61
C PRO A 33 27.44 -32.53 -4.02
N VAL A 34 26.71 -31.77 -4.85
CA VAL A 34 25.40 -31.24 -4.52
C VAL A 34 24.49 -32.44 -4.23
N ARG A 35 24.07 -32.61 -2.98
CA ARG A 35 23.04 -33.58 -2.64
C ARG A 35 21.73 -33.07 -3.25
N ASP A 36 21.26 -33.76 -4.28
CA ASP A 36 19.91 -33.56 -4.80
C ASP A 36 18.92 -33.96 -3.70
N SER A 37 18.41 -32.94 -3.00
CA SER A 37 17.34 -33.13 -2.03
C SER A 37 16.13 -33.72 -2.76
N PRO A 38 15.48 -34.78 -2.21
CA PRO A 38 14.31 -35.36 -2.84
C PRO A 38 13.26 -34.26 -2.95
N LEU A 39 12.83 -34.03 -4.19
CA LEU A 39 11.89 -33.01 -4.62
C LEU A 39 10.75 -32.87 -3.61
N ARG A 40 10.82 -31.83 -2.77
CA ARG A 40 9.71 -31.40 -1.94
C ARG A 40 8.57 -31.13 -2.91
N ARG A 41 7.55 -31.99 -2.91
CA ARG A 41 6.33 -31.80 -3.69
C ARG A 41 5.64 -30.57 -3.12
N MET A 42 6.04 -29.41 -3.62
CA MET A 42 5.49 -28.10 -3.28
C MET A 42 4.00 -28.13 -3.58
N SER A 43 3.18 -27.72 -2.62
CA SER A 43 1.78 -27.46 -2.88
C SER A 43 1.73 -26.21 -3.75
N LYS A 44 1.72 -26.41 -5.08
CA LYS A 44 2.03 -25.37 -6.07
C LYS A 44 1.21 -24.08 -5.91
N LEU A 45 0.01 -24.16 -5.34
CA LEU A 45 -0.87 -23.00 -5.17
C LEU A 45 -0.60 -22.24 -3.84
N GLY A 46 -0.49 -22.96 -2.73
CA GLY A 46 -0.25 -22.37 -1.40
C GLY A 46 1.13 -21.68 -1.33
N ASP A 47 2.14 -22.31 -1.91
CA ASP A 47 3.51 -21.79 -1.96
C ASP A 47 3.60 -20.56 -2.90
N CYS A 48 2.81 -20.52 -3.98
CA CYS A 48 2.71 -19.36 -4.88
C CYS A 48 2.00 -18.16 -4.22
N LEU A 49 0.92 -18.39 -3.47
CA LEU A 49 0.21 -17.32 -2.75
C LEU A 49 1.01 -16.78 -1.55
N ALA A 50 1.79 -17.63 -0.88
CA ALA A 50 2.69 -17.24 0.21
C ALA A 50 3.92 -16.44 -0.28
N SER A 51 4.21 -16.46 -1.58
CA SER A 51 5.33 -15.70 -2.15
C SER A 51 5.14 -14.18 -2.03
N SER A 52 6.24 -13.43 -2.08
CA SER A 52 6.22 -11.97 -2.06
C SER A 52 5.45 -11.35 -3.25
N LEU A 53 5.34 -12.07 -4.37
CA LEU A 53 4.48 -11.66 -5.49
C LEU A 53 3.00 -11.96 -5.21
N GLY A 54 2.69 -13.16 -4.70
CA GLY A 54 1.34 -13.58 -4.35
C GLY A 54 0.68 -12.62 -3.35
N LYS A 55 1.39 -12.28 -2.27
CA LYS A 55 0.92 -11.29 -1.28
C LYS A 55 0.60 -9.92 -1.89
N LYS A 56 1.42 -9.43 -2.82
CA LYS A 56 1.18 -8.15 -3.51
C LYS A 56 -0.02 -8.21 -4.44
N ALA A 57 -0.21 -9.33 -5.15
CA ALA A 57 -1.38 -9.54 -5.99
C ALA A 57 -2.67 -9.56 -5.16
N VAL A 58 -2.70 -10.31 -4.05
CA VAL A 58 -3.88 -10.33 -3.14
C VAL A 58 -4.13 -8.95 -2.52
N MET A 59 -3.07 -8.25 -2.10
CA MET A 59 -3.18 -6.87 -1.59
C MET A 59 -3.78 -5.92 -2.64
N ALA A 60 -3.39 -6.06 -3.91
CA ALA A 60 -3.91 -5.26 -5.02
C ALA A 60 -5.38 -5.56 -5.32
N VAL A 61 -5.76 -6.84 -5.39
CA VAL A 61 -7.15 -7.25 -5.63
C VAL A 61 -8.06 -6.76 -4.52
N THR A 62 -7.69 -6.98 -3.25
CA THR A 62 -8.48 -6.49 -2.11
C THR A 62 -8.58 -4.97 -2.12
N GLY A 63 -7.50 -4.25 -2.41
CA GLY A 63 -7.52 -2.79 -2.56
C GLY A 63 -8.47 -2.29 -3.64
N LEU A 64 -8.46 -2.90 -4.83
CA LEU A 64 -9.37 -2.53 -5.93
C LEU A 64 -10.84 -2.82 -5.61
N LEU A 65 -11.13 -3.94 -4.95
CA LEU A 65 -12.49 -4.25 -4.48
C LEU A 65 -12.98 -3.23 -3.44
N LEU A 66 -12.10 -2.81 -2.52
CA LEU A 66 -12.40 -1.75 -1.55
C LEU A 66 -12.63 -0.39 -2.22
N VAL A 67 -11.89 -0.05 -3.30
CA VAL A 67 -12.18 1.15 -4.11
C VAL A 67 -13.56 1.06 -4.77
N GLY A 68 -13.92 -0.12 -5.32
CA GLY A 68 -15.26 -0.36 -5.85
C GLY A 68 -16.36 -0.16 -4.80
N PHE A 69 -16.13 -0.67 -3.59
CA PHE A 69 -17.02 -0.41 -2.45
C PHE A 69 -17.11 1.09 -2.13
N LEU A 70 -16.00 1.83 -2.08
CA LEU A 70 -16.03 3.28 -1.83
C LEU A 70 -16.85 4.05 -2.86
N ILE A 71 -16.80 3.66 -4.13
CA ILE A 71 -17.62 4.28 -5.19
C ILE A 71 -19.10 4.01 -4.94
N ALA A 72 -19.49 2.74 -4.73
CA ALA A 72 -20.88 2.38 -4.46
C ALA A 72 -21.39 3.01 -3.15
N HIS A 73 -20.54 3.04 -2.13
CA HIS A 73 -20.83 3.64 -0.84
C HIS A 73 -21.03 5.15 -0.98
N LEU A 74 -20.17 5.86 -1.70
CA LEU A 74 -20.35 7.29 -1.96
C LEU A 74 -21.65 7.53 -2.73
N ALA A 75 -21.93 6.74 -3.78
CA ALA A 75 -23.16 6.88 -4.57
C ALA A 75 -24.43 6.76 -3.70
N GLY A 76 -24.47 5.80 -2.78
CA GLY A 76 -25.56 5.70 -1.80
C GLY A 76 -25.63 6.90 -0.86
N ASN A 77 -24.48 7.37 -0.36
CA ASN A 77 -24.41 8.53 0.52
C ASN A 77 -24.83 9.84 -0.16
N LEU A 78 -24.60 10.00 -1.46
CA LEU A 78 -25.01 11.19 -2.21
C LEU A 78 -26.54 11.38 -2.24
N THR A 79 -27.33 10.33 -1.94
CA THR A 79 -28.78 10.46 -1.78
C THR A 79 -29.18 11.34 -0.60
N LEU A 80 -28.27 11.64 0.35
CA LEU A 80 -28.47 12.66 1.40
C LEU A 80 -28.68 14.07 0.84
N TYR A 81 -28.22 14.35 -0.38
CA TYR A 81 -28.43 15.63 -1.05
C TYR A 81 -29.74 15.72 -1.83
N ALA A 82 -30.45 14.60 -1.99
CA ALA A 82 -31.63 14.56 -2.85
C ALA A 82 -32.83 15.30 -2.26
N ASP A 83 -32.94 15.39 -0.93
CA ASP A 83 -33.99 16.14 -0.25
C ASP A 83 -33.53 16.63 1.14
N ALA A 84 -34.12 17.76 1.58
CA ALA A 84 -33.74 18.41 2.83
C ALA A 84 -34.07 17.57 4.07
N GLU A 85 -35.07 16.68 4.00
CA GLU A 85 -35.48 15.83 5.12
C GLU A 85 -34.70 14.52 5.20
N GLY A 86 -34.04 14.10 4.11
CA GLY A 86 -33.29 12.84 4.01
C GLY A 86 -34.14 11.60 3.69
N ARG A 87 -35.38 11.78 3.21
CA ARG A 87 -36.29 10.67 2.88
C ARG A 87 -35.74 9.77 1.78
N ALA A 88 -35.04 10.31 0.79
CA ALA A 88 -34.41 9.54 -0.26
C ALA A 88 -33.31 8.62 0.28
N PHE A 89 -32.52 9.10 1.24
CA PHE A 89 -31.49 8.31 1.91
C PHE A 89 -32.12 7.20 2.76
N ASP A 90 -33.19 7.51 3.51
CA ASP A 90 -33.91 6.50 4.29
C ASP A 90 -34.54 5.42 3.40
N ALA A 91 -35.12 5.80 2.26
CA ALA A 91 -35.66 4.88 1.27
C ALA A 91 -34.55 3.98 0.66
N TYR A 92 -33.39 4.57 0.34
CA TYR A 92 -32.22 3.82 -0.13
C TYR A 92 -31.73 2.81 0.93
N CYS A 93 -31.62 3.22 2.19
CA CYS A 93 -31.26 2.32 3.29
C CYS A 93 -32.30 1.20 3.50
N ALA A 94 -33.59 1.50 3.36
CA ALA A 94 -34.66 0.51 3.44
C ALA A 94 -34.58 -0.50 2.29
N GLN A 95 -34.28 -0.04 1.06
CA GLN A 95 -34.06 -0.90 -0.10
C GLN A 95 -32.83 -1.81 0.09
N LEU A 96 -31.73 -1.30 0.64
CA LEU A 96 -30.57 -2.15 0.95
C LEU A 96 -30.92 -3.25 1.96
N LYS A 97 -31.68 -2.90 3.01
CA LYS A 97 -32.13 -3.87 4.02
C LYS A 97 -33.10 -4.91 3.47
N SER A 98 -33.86 -4.59 2.42
CA SER A 98 -34.82 -5.53 1.82
C SER A 98 -34.17 -6.73 1.13
N PHE A 99 -32.87 -6.65 0.81
CA PHE A 99 -32.09 -7.80 0.29
C PHE A 99 -31.86 -8.91 1.34
N GLY A 100 -32.18 -8.67 2.62
CA GLY A 100 -32.21 -9.70 3.66
C GLY A 100 -30.87 -10.45 3.81
N PRO A 101 -30.83 -11.80 3.75
CA PRO A 101 -29.60 -12.58 3.91
C PRO A 101 -28.45 -12.17 2.98
N LEU A 102 -28.75 -11.68 1.78
CA LEU A 102 -27.73 -11.25 0.83
C LEU A 102 -26.92 -10.06 1.35
N LEU A 103 -27.55 -9.14 2.09
CA LEU A 103 -26.87 -8.02 2.71
C LEU A 103 -25.85 -8.51 3.74
N TYR A 104 -26.21 -9.47 4.60
CA TYR A 104 -25.29 -10.05 5.58
C TYR A 104 -24.09 -10.74 4.93
N VAL A 105 -24.29 -11.44 3.81
CA VAL A 105 -23.18 -12.03 3.04
C VAL A 105 -22.25 -10.95 2.51
N ALA A 106 -22.79 -9.86 1.94
CA ALA A 106 -22.00 -8.74 1.45
C ALA A 106 -21.20 -8.07 2.58
N GLU A 107 -21.78 -7.92 3.76
CA GLU A 107 -21.11 -7.34 4.94
C GLU A 107 -19.96 -8.22 5.43
N VAL A 108 -20.17 -9.53 5.56
CA VAL A 108 -19.12 -10.48 5.96
C VAL A 108 -17.99 -10.51 4.93
N LEU A 109 -18.33 -10.51 3.65
CA LEU A 109 -17.34 -10.46 2.56
C LEU A 109 -16.51 -9.17 2.62
N LEU A 110 -17.16 -8.02 2.83
CA LEU A 110 -16.48 -6.74 2.93
C LEU A 110 -15.58 -6.67 4.17
N ALA A 111 -16.06 -7.18 5.32
CA ALA A 111 -15.25 -7.28 6.54
C ALA A 111 -14.01 -8.16 6.30
N LEU A 112 -14.16 -9.30 5.63
CA LEU A 112 -13.03 -10.16 5.26
C LEU A 112 -12.05 -9.45 4.33
N LEU A 113 -12.54 -8.72 3.32
CA LEU A 113 -11.70 -7.92 2.42
C LEU A 113 -10.86 -6.90 3.20
N PHE A 114 -11.47 -6.16 4.13
CA PHE A 114 -10.75 -5.23 5.00
C PHE A 114 -9.68 -5.93 5.85
N LEU A 115 -10.04 -7.03 6.51
CA LEU A 115 -9.11 -7.77 7.37
C LEU A 115 -7.91 -8.30 6.59
N VAL A 116 -8.15 -8.90 5.42
CA VAL A 116 -7.08 -9.39 4.55
C VAL A 116 -6.21 -8.24 4.04
N HIS A 117 -6.82 -7.12 3.63
CA HIS A 117 -6.11 -5.93 3.16
C HIS A 117 -5.20 -5.34 4.25
N ILE A 118 -5.72 -5.18 5.47
CA ILE A 118 -4.98 -4.66 6.62
C ILE A 118 -3.84 -5.63 6.98
N TYR A 119 -4.15 -6.93 7.10
CA TYR A 119 -3.16 -7.95 7.42
C TYR A 119 -1.99 -7.96 6.43
N LEU A 120 -2.28 -8.02 5.13
CA LEU A 120 -1.25 -8.02 4.09
C LEU A 120 -0.49 -6.69 4.03
N GLY A 121 -1.19 -5.56 4.20
CA GLY A 121 -0.59 -4.23 4.26
C GLY A 121 0.44 -4.11 5.38
N VAL A 122 0.09 -4.56 6.60
CA VAL A 122 1.00 -4.61 7.74
C VAL A 122 2.16 -5.56 7.48
N ARG A 123 1.90 -6.80 7.05
CA ARG A 123 2.94 -7.81 6.80
C ARG A 123 3.95 -7.35 5.75
N LEU A 124 3.49 -6.86 4.61
CA LEU A 124 4.37 -6.32 3.56
C LEU A 124 5.15 -5.09 4.05
N THR A 125 4.56 -4.25 4.91
CA THR A 125 5.25 -3.08 5.46
C THR A 125 6.41 -3.50 6.38
N LEU A 126 6.18 -4.48 7.24
CA LEU A 126 7.20 -5.04 8.14
C LEU A 126 8.30 -5.74 7.35
N GLU A 127 7.96 -6.62 6.39
CA GLU A 127 8.92 -7.29 5.53
C GLU A 127 9.78 -6.29 4.73
N ASN A 128 9.16 -5.25 4.17
CA ASN A 128 9.90 -4.19 3.47
C ASN A 128 10.81 -3.39 4.42
N ARG A 129 10.42 -3.22 5.69
CA ARG A 129 11.24 -2.53 6.70
C ARG A 129 12.44 -3.38 7.12
N ASP A 130 12.25 -4.68 7.29
CA ASP A 130 13.32 -5.62 7.65
C ASP A 130 14.33 -5.79 6.51
N ALA A 131 13.85 -5.93 5.26
CA ALA A 131 14.71 -5.99 4.09
C ALA A 131 15.56 -4.72 3.87
N ARG A 132 15.08 -3.56 4.34
CA ARG A 132 15.86 -2.30 4.34
C ARG A 132 16.89 -2.21 5.46
N ARG A 133 16.68 -2.93 6.58
CA ARG A 133 17.60 -2.98 7.72
C ARG A 133 18.75 -3.95 7.51
N SER A 134 18.52 -5.08 6.84
CA SER A 134 19.50 -6.15 6.61
C SER A 134 20.50 -5.84 5.48
N GLY A 135 20.95 -4.59 5.36
CA GLY A 135 21.70 -4.03 4.23
C GLY A 135 22.69 -4.98 3.55
N TYR A 136 22.34 -5.45 2.36
CA TYR A 136 23.32 -5.94 1.39
C TYR A 136 22.91 -5.47 -0.01
N GLY A 137 23.74 -4.59 -0.58
CA GLY A 137 23.80 -4.31 -2.02
C GLY A 137 22.79 -3.28 -2.56
N ILE A 138 23.26 -2.04 -2.71
CA ILE A 138 22.73 -1.00 -3.62
C ILE A 138 21.28 -0.59 -3.33
N ARG A 139 21.10 0.66 -2.88
CA ARG A 139 19.80 1.35 -2.87
C ARG A 139 19.34 1.50 -4.32
N ASN A 140 18.71 0.46 -4.86
CA ASN A 140 18.21 0.44 -6.22
C ASN A 140 16.95 1.31 -6.23
N THR A 141 17.19 2.63 -6.29
CA THR A 141 16.16 3.66 -6.28
C THR A 141 15.54 3.68 -7.68
N ARG A 142 14.90 2.57 -8.08
CA ARG A 142 14.09 2.50 -9.30
C ARG A 142 12.84 3.36 -9.07
N GLY A 143 13.00 4.67 -9.22
CA GLY A 143 11.95 5.68 -9.11
C GLY A 143 12.02 6.51 -7.83
N ARG A 144 11.73 7.82 -7.97
CA ARG A 144 11.56 8.77 -6.87
C ARG A 144 10.39 8.31 -5.98
N GLN A 145 10.62 8.19 -4.68
CA GLN A 145 9.56 7.92 -3.71
C GLN A 145 8.52 9.05 -3.77
N THR A 146 7.24 8.70 -3.88
CA THR A 146 6.15 9.68 -3.84
C THR A 146 5.70 9.94 -2.40
N LEU A 147 5.03 11.06 -2.15
CA LEU A 147 4.43 11.35 -0.84
C LEU A 147 3.39 10.30 -0.43
N GLY A 148 2.60 9.81 -1.38
CA GLY A 148 1.65 8.71 -1.15
C GLY A 148 2.39 7.46 -0.65
N SER A 149 3.46 7.04 -1.34
CA SER A 149 4.27 5.88 -0.93
C SER A 149 4.89 6.04 0.44
N ALA A 150 5.41 7.24 0.72
CA ALA A 150 6.13 7.55 1.94
C ALA A 150 5.19 7.53 3.16
N THR A 151 3.92 7.89 2.96
CA THR A 151 2.93 8.00 4.03
C THR A 151 1.96 6.81 4.11
N MET A 152 2.02 5.82 3.21
CA MET A 152 1.06 4.70 3.14
C MET A 152 0.71 4.02 4.47
N PHE A 153 1.70 3.75 5.32
CA PHE A 153 1.46 3.10 6.61
C PHE A 153 0.75 4.04 7.60
N VAL A 154 1.13 5.31 7.61
CA VAL A 154 0.53 6.33 8.47
C VAL A 154 -0.91 6.61 8.02
N THR A 155 -1.12 6.85 6.73
CA THR A 155 -2.45 7.09 6.17
C THR A 155 -3.35 5.86 6.33
N GLY A 156 -2.83 4.65 6.14
CA GLY A 156 -3.56 3.41 6.40
C GLY A 156 -3.99 3.27 7.87
N THR A 157 -3.13 3.67 8.82
CA THR A 157 -3.45 3.67 10.25
C THR A 157 -4.54 4.70 10.58
N LEU A 158 -4.46 5.90 10.01
CA LEU A 158 -5.48 6.94 10.18
C LEU A 158 -6.83 6.50 9.57
N VAL A 159 -6.82 5.88 8.39
CA VAL A 159 -8.01 5.33 7.75
C VAL A 159 -8.61 4.20 8.60
N LEU A 160 -7.79 3.35 9.23
CA LEU A 160 -8.28 2.33 10.16
C LEU A 160 -8.96 2.94 11.38
N GLY A 161 -8.38 3.98 11.98
CA GLY A 161 -9.00 4.72 13.08
C GLY A 161 -10.34 5.36 12.66
N PHE A 162 -10.36 5.97 11.48
CA PHE A 162 -11.58 6.50 10.88
C PHE A 162 -12.64 5.41 10.64
N LEU A 163 -12.25 4.25 10.11
CA LEU A 163 -13.15 3.12 9.87
C LEU A 163 -13.77 2.62 11.18
N ILE A 164 -12.99 2.51 12.26
CA ILE A 164 -13.51 2.12 13.58
C ILE A 164 -14.56 3.13 14.05
N LYS A 165 -14.26 4.44 14.00
CA LYS A 165 -15.23 5.49 14.35
C LYS A 165 -16.49 5.41 13.49
N HIS A 166 -16.33 5.25 12.18
CA HIS A 166 -17.44 5.13 11.23
C HIS A 166 -18.35 3.92 11.53
N LEU A 167 -17.76 2.76 11.85
CA LEU A 167 -18.53 1.57 12.23
C LEU A 167 -19.22 1.75 13.57
N LEU A 168 -18.56 2.39 14.55
CA LEU A 168 -19.19 2.72 15.83
C LEU A 168 -20.41 3.63 15.61
N ASP A 169 -20.29 4.66 14.79
CA ASP A 169 -21.37 5.62 14.57
C ASP A 169 -22.58 5.03 13.83
N TYR A 170 -22.34 4.21 12.80
CA TYR A 170 -23.40 3.86 11.86
C TYR A 170 -23.76 2.36 11.79
N ARG A 171 -22.88 1.48 12.27
CA ARG A 171 -23.14 0.04 12.28
C ARG A 171 -23.42 -0.50 13.67
N LEU A 172 -22.69 -0.03 14.68
CA LEU A 172 -22.74 -0.58 16.04
C LEU A 172 -23.56 0.30 17.00
N ASN A 173 -23.80 1.56 16.66
CA ASN A 173 -24.71 2.42 17.42
C ASN A 173 -26.15 1.97 17.16
N SER A 174 -26.88 1.64 18.21
CA SER A 174 -28.28 1.23 18.15
C SER A 174 -29.26 2.41 18.20
N ALA A 175 -28.80 3.65 18.37
CA ALA A 175 -29.64 4.85 18.50
C ALA A 175 -30.19 5.37 17.15
N PHE A 176 -30.88 4.51 16.41
CA PHE A 176 -31.53 4.84 15.11
C PHE A 176 -33.04 5.02 15.23
N ASP A 177 -33.56 5.37 16.40
CA ASP A 177 -35.01 5.44 16.66
C ASP A 177 -35.74 6.41 15.72
N ALA A 178 -35.03 7.41 15.18
CA ALA A 178 -35.54 8.41 14.25
C ALA A 178 -35.19 8.14 12.76
N GLY A 179 -34.53 7.02 12.44
CA GLY A 179 -34.14 6.65 11.07
C GLY A 179 -32.67 6.95 10.69
N PRO A 180 -32.14 6.32 9.63
CA PRO A 180 -30.75 6.49 9.17
C PRO A 180 -30.33 7.94 8.90
N ALA A 181 -31.13 8.71 8.16
CA ALA A 181 -30.80 10.08 7.82
C ALA A 181 -30.70 10.97 9.07
N ALA A 182 -31.61 10.78 10.03
CA ALA A 182 -31.59 11.51 11.29
C ALA A 182 -30.32 11.22 12.11
N ALA A 183 -29.87 9.96 12.16
CA ALA A 183 -28.64 9.58 12.84
C ALA A 183 -27.38 10.18 12.19
N VAL A 184 -27.33 10.23 10.85
CA VAL A 184 -26.23 10.90 10.13
C VAL A 184 -26.23 12.40 10.43
N ARG A 185 -27.39 13.07 10.38
CA ARG A 185 -27.49 14.50 10.73
C ARG A 185 -27.07 14.78 12.17
N ALA A 186 -27.49 13.94 13.12
CA ALA A 186 -27.12 14.07 14.52
C ALA A 186 -25.60 13.99 14.72
N SER A 187 -24.92 13.11 13.97
CA SER A 187 -23.46 12.92 14.04
C SER A 187 -22.66 14.16 13.65
N PHE A 188 -23.22 15.06 12.84
CA PHE A 188 -22.53 16.24 12.31
C PHE A 188 -23.01 17.58 12.89
N ARG A 189 -23.85 17.55 13.94
CA ARG A 189 -24.19 18.78 14.69
C ARG A 189 -22.98 19.38 15.42
N GLN A 190 -22.08 18.52 15.92
CA GLN A 190 -20.88 18.98 16.63
C GLN A 190 -19.70 19.15 15.66
N PRO A 191 -18.97 20.28 15.72
CA PRO A 191 -17.86 20.55 14.79
C PRO A 191 -16.72 19.53 14.92
N LEU A 192 -16.57 18.91 16.10
CA LEU A 192 -15.59 17.83 16.29
C LEU A 192 -15.89 16.61 15.41
N GLY A 193 -17.17 16.23 15.26
CA GLY A 193 -17.57 15.12 14.38
C GLY A 193 -17.20 15.39 12.92
N VAL A 194 -17.46 16.62 12.46
CA VAL A 194 -17.09 17.08 11.11
C VAL A 194 -15.57 17.03 10.92
N ALA A 195 -14.80 17.56 11.87
CA ALA A 195 -13.34 17.59 11.80
C ALA A 195 -12.74 16.17 11.70
N ILE A 196 -13.21 15.23 12.52
CA ILE A 196 -12.76 13.83 12.49
C ILE A 196 -13.00 13.21 11.10
N TYR A 197 -14.19 13.43 10.53
CA TYR A 197 -14.52 12.87 9.20
C TYR A 197 -13.70 13.54 8.09
N VAL A 198 -13.51 14.85 8.11
CA VAL A 198 -12.68 15.57 7.13
C VAL A 198 -11.22 15.11 7.18
N ILE A 199 -10.66 14.93 8.38
CA ILE A 199 -9.29 14.39 8.55
C ILE A 199 -9.23 12.94 8.03
N GLY A 200 -10.25 12.13 8.32
CA GLY A 200 -10.39 10.78 7.77
C GLY A 200 -10.38 10.77 6.24
N MET A 201 -11.11 11.68 5.59
CA MET A 201 -11.13 11.81 4.14
C MET A 201 -9.80 12.28 3.57
N ALA A 202 -9.11 13.23 4.22
CA ALA A 202 -7.77 13.63 3.79
C ALA A 202 -6.78 12.45 3.84
N ALA A 203 -6.80 11.67 4.92
CA ALA A 203 -5.99 10.46 5.05
C ALA A 203 -6.35 9.42 3.98
N LEU A 204 -7.64 9.21 3.72
CA LEU A 204 -8.14 8.33 2.68
C LEU A 204 -7.65 8.77 1.29
N GLY A 205 -7.74 10.06 0.96
CA GLY A 205 -7.24 10.60 -0.32
C GLY A 205 -5.76 10.36 -0.53
N LEU A 206 -4.94 10.62 0.49
CA LEU A 206 -3.51 10.31 0.43
C LEU A 206 -3.26 8.80 0.27
N HIS A 207 -4.02 7.95 0.95
CA HIS A 207 -3.95 6.50 0.80
C HIS A 207 -4.30 6.03 -0.63
N LEU A 208 -5.39 6.55 -1.21
CA LEU A 208 -5.83 6.27 -2.58
C LEU A 208 -4.86 6.78 -3.64
N SER A 209 -4.21 7.92 -3.42
CA SER A 209 -3.28 8.56 -4.36
C SER A 209 -2.12 7.63 -4.77
N HIS A 210 -1.83 6.64 -3.94
CA HIS A 210 -0.85 5.61 -4.24
C HIS A 210 -1.43 4.23 -4.51
N ALA A 211 -2.56 3.89 -3.88
CA ALA A 211 -3.16 2.57 -3.96
C ALA A 211 -3.49 2.15 -5.40
N PHE A 212 -4.08 3.03 -6.21
CA PHE A 212 -4.62 2.65 -7.52
C PHE A 212 -3.53 2.18 -8.48
N ARG A 213 -2.54 3.04 -8.80
CA ARG A 213 -1.42 2.68 -9.68
C ARG A 213 -0.61 1.49 -9.14
N SER A 214 -0.37 1.45 -7.84
CA SER A 214 0.38 0.37 -7.18
C SER A 214 -0.31 -0.99 -7.32
N ALA A 215 -1.66 -1.00 -7.31
CA ALA A 215 -2.43 -2.23 -7.51
C ALA A 215 -2.20 -2.80 -8.92
N PHE A 216 -2.35 -1.99 -9.98
CA PHE A 216 -2.10 -2.46 -11.36
C PHE A 216 -0.64 -2.86 -11.59
N GLN A 217 0.31 -2.21 -10.93
CA GLN A 217 1.72 -2.64 -10.94
C GLN A 217 1.91 -4.02 -10.29
N SER A 218 1.26 -4.25 -9.16
CA SER A 218 1.33 -5.52 -8.45
C SER A 218 0.67 -6.69 -9.20
N LEU A 219 -0.31 -6.38 -10.05
CA LEU A 219 -0.97 -7.35 -10.94
C LEU A 219 -0.24 -7.57 -12.27
N GLY A 220 0.88 -6.88 -12.53
CA GLY A 220 1.62 -6.99 -13.78
C GLY A 220 0.98 -6.26 -14.97
N LEU A 221 -0.05 -5.45 -14.74
CA LEU A 221 -0.78 -4.70 -15.76
C LEU A 221 -0.18 -3.32 -16.07
N SER A 222 1.08 -3.08 -15.66
CA SER A 222 1.79 -1.81 -15.88
C SER A 222 2.53 -1.78 -17.21
N HIS A 223 1.79 -1.58 -18.30
CA HIS A 223 2.35 -1.33 -19.63
C HIS A 223 2.60 0.18 -19.84
N PRO A 224 3.70 0.63 -20.48
CA PRO A 224 4.01 2.07 -20.65
C PRO A 224 2.89 2.91 -21.29
N ARG A 225 2.07 2.30 -22.14
CA ARG A 225 0.88 2.96 -22.74
C ARG A 225 -0.29 3.14 -21.76
N LEU A 226 -0.42 2.25 -20.77
CA LEU A 226 -1.49 2.29 -19.76
C LEU A 226 -1.13 3.15 -18.56
N VAL A 227 0.16 3.29 -18.24
CA VAL A 227 0.64 4.04 -17.07
C VAL A 227 0.08 5.47 -16.98
N PRO A 228 0.08 6.30 -18.05
CA PRO A 228 -0.48 7.65 -17.96
C PRO A 228 -1.98 7.67 -17.66
N LEU A 229 -2.74 6.71 -18.19
CA LEU A 229 -4.16 6.57 -17.91
C LEU A 229 -4.39 6.17 -16.45
N LEU A 230 -3.66 5.15 -15.96
CA LEU A 230 -3.76 4.68 -14.58
C LEU A 230 -3.39 5.76 -13.57
N GLU A 231 -2.39 6.59 -13.88
CA GLU A 231 -1.99 7.73 -13.03
C GLU A 231 -3.07 8.79 -12.98
N ARG A 232 -3.66 9.16 -14.13
CA ARG A 232 -4.76 10.14 -14.18
C ARG A 232 -6.02 9.64 -13.49
N THR A 233 -6.43 8.39 -13.75
CA THR A 233 -7.60 7.78 -13.10
C THR A 233 -7.37 7.64 -11.60
N GLY A 234 -6.18 7.18 -11.18
CA GLY A 234 -5.82 7.08 -9.78
C GLY A 234 -5.85 8.42 -9.06
N LEU A 235 -5.32 9.48 -9.68
CA LEU A 235 -5.39 10.83 -9.15
C LEU A 235 -6.83 11.35 -9.08
N ALA A 236 -7.63 11.13 -10.12
CA ALA A 236 -9.03 11.53 -10.15
C ALA A 236 -9.82 10.87 -9.01
N LEU A 237 -9.66 9.55 -8.80
CA LEU A 237 -10.31 8.84 -7.69
C LEU A 237 -9.83 9.31 -6.31
N ALA A 238 -8.53 9.57 -6.18
CA ALA A 238 -7.93 10.07 -4.93
C ALA A 238 -8.35 11.49 -4.57
N ILE A 239 -8.95 12.24 -5.50
CA ILE A 239 -9.52 13.58 -5.25
C ILE A 239 -11.04 13.48 -5.12
N ALA A 240 -11.71 12.86 -6.09
CA ALA A 240 -13.17 12.83 -6.17
C ALA A 240 -13.81 12.08 -5.00
N LEU A 241 -13.29 10.90 -4.62
CA LEU A 241 -13.89 10.12 -3.53
C LEU A 241 -13.78 10.85 -2.18
N PRO A 242 -12.59 11.31 -1.73
CA PRO A 242 -12.49 12.06 -0.49
C PRO A 242 -13.29 13.37 -0.47
N LEU A 243 -13.31 14.12 -1.58
CA LEU A 243 -14.07 15.37 -1.65
C LEU A 243 -15.57 15.09 -1.56
N GLY A 244 -16.08 14.08 -2.28
CA GLY A 244 -17.48 13.70 -2.22
C GLY A 244 -17.90 13.22 -0.83
N PHE A 245 -17.05 12.46 -0.12
CA PHE A 245 -17.34 12.08 1.25
C PHE A 245 -17.20 13.24 2.24
N ALA A 246 -16.21 14.12 2.06
CA ALA A 246 -15.98 15.26 2.94
C ALA A 246 -17.04 16.36 2.78
N SER A 247 -17.64 16.49 1.59
CA SER A 247 -18.68 17.47 1.35
C SER A 247 -19.96 17.17 2.16
N ILE A 248 -20.24 15.90 2.49
CA ILE A 248 -21.45 15.50 3.22
C ILE A 248 -21.47 16.06 4.66
N PRO A 249 -20.49 15.78 5.53
CA PRO A 249 -20.49 16.33 6.89
C PRO A 249 -20.41 17.86 6.88
N LEU A 250 -19.68 18.46 5.94
CA LEU A 250 -19.63 19.91 5.79
C LEU A 250 -21.00 20.49 5.43
N TYR A 251 -21.66 19.94 4.41
CA TYR A 251 -22.99 20.35 4.01
C TYR A 251 -23.99 20.21 5.16
N LEU A 252 -24.04 19.02 5.79
CA LEU A 252 -24.98 18.76 6.87
C LEU A 252 -24.74 19.66 8.08
N HIS A 253 -23.50 20.03 8.39
CA HIS A 253 -23.19 20.93 9.50
C HIS A 253 -23.58 22.39 9.23
N PHE A 254 -23.36 22.88 8.00
CA PHE A 254 -23.68 24.27 7.65
C PHE A 254 -25.13 24.47 7.20
N ALA A 255 -25.84 23.41 6.83
CA ALA A 255 -27.26 23.45 6.45
C ALA A 255 -28.20 23.10 7.61
N SER A 256 -27.68 22.68 8.77
CA SER A 256 -28.45 22.31 9.98
C SER A 256 -28.65 23.45 10.97
#